data_AF-A0A117LUZ5-F1
#
_entry.id   AF-A0A117LUZ5-F1
#
_cell.length_a   1.000
_cell.length_b   1.000
_cell.length_c   1.000
_cell.angle_alpha   90.00
_cell.angle_beta   90.00
_cell.angle_gamma   90.00
#
_symmetry.space_group_name_H-M   'P 1'
#
loop_
_entity.id
_entity.type
_entity.pdbx_description
1 polymer ?
#
loop_
_entity_poly.entity_id
_entity_poly.type
_entity_poly.pdbx_seq_one_letter_code
_entity_poly.pdbx_strand_id
1 'polypeptide(L)'
;MDFEDIIQHIKEDGSEETARSWLEQIEQEYGTVPLIFQRMNEKPEVLISHLLYKGSVTQLSQLEPKVVELISMAVGAALKCSHCVDYHMRAAQSKGATREEILEAVLIAGLLANAAVLADAYRVVNGSCDASCDLSGVPKKQQKI
;
A
#
# COMPACT_ATOMS: atom_id res chain seq x y z
N MET A 1 -12.38 -3.62 20.09
CA MET A 1 -11.51 -4.31 21.06
C MET A 1 -10.40 -3.33 21.38
N ASP A 2 -10.12 -3.09 22.66
CA ASP A 2 -9.04 -2.19 23.04
C ASP A 2 -7.68 -2.84 22.75
N PHE A 3 -6.61 -2.05 22.60
CA PHE A 3 -5.29 -2.60 22.27
C PHE A 3 -4.81 -3.56 23.36
N GLU A 4 -5.03 -3.19 24.62
CA GLU A 4 -4.71 -3.97 25.82
C GLU A 4 -5.45 -5.30 25.84
N ASP A 5 -6.72 -5.33 25.42
CA ASP A 5 -7.51 -6.57 25.31
C ASP A 5 -6.90 -7.52 24.28
N ILE A 6 -6.46 -6.98 23.14
CA ILE A 6 -5.82 -7.78 22.07
C ILE A 6 -4.52 -8.42 22.60
N ILE A 7 -3.69 -7.65 23.31
CA ILE A 7 -2.43 -8.17 23.87
C ILE A 7 -2.70 -9.23 24.95
N GLN A 8 -3.72 -9.02 25.78
CA GLN A 8 -4.10 -9.99 26.80
C GLN A 8 -4.58 -11.30 26.17
N HIS A 9 -5.40 -11.23 25.11
CA HIS A 9 -5.85 -12.40 24.37
C HIS A 9 -4.69 -13.18 23.73
N ILE A 10 -3.72 -12.49 23.11
CA ILE A 10 -2.51 -13.13 22.55
C ILE A 10 -1.73 -13.88 23.64
N LYS A 11 -1.66 -13.31 24.84
CA LYS A 11 -0.95 -13.90 25.97
C LYS A 11 -1.67 -15.14 26.52
N GLU A 12 -3.00 -15.15 26.49
CA GLU A 12 -3.83 -16.27 26.95
C GLU A 12 -3.83 -17.44 25.97
N ASP A 13 -4.02 -17.16 24.68
CA ASP A 13 -4.17 -18.17 23.64
C ASP A 13 -2.82 -18.68 23.11
N GLY A 14 -1.77 -17.87 23.21
CA GLY A 14 -0.47 -18.14 22.62
C GLY A 14 -0.42 -17.83 21.12
N SER A 15 0.79 -17.80 20.57
CA SER A 15 1.03 -17.29 19.20
C SER A 15 0.41 -18.19 18.12
N GLU A 16 0.51 -19.52 18.25
CA GLU A 16 -0.04 -20.48 17.28
C GLU A 16 -1.57 -20.39 17.14
N GLU A 17 -2.30 -20.36 18.26
CA GLU A 17 -3.76 -20.29 18.26
C GLU A 17 -4.25 -18.92 17.77
N THR A 18 -3.65 -17.84 18.30
CA THR A 18 -3.97 -16.47 17.89
C THR A 18 -3.82 -16.31 16.37
N ALA A 19 -2.68 -16.75 15.83
CA ALA A 19 -2.38 -16.61 14.41
C ALA A 19 -3.39 -17.38 13.55
N ARG A 20 -3.73 -18.62 13.94
CA ARG A 20 -4.76 -19.43 13.26
C ARG A 20 -6.12 -18.73 13.27
N SER A 21 -6.59 -18.31 14.45
CA SER A 21 -7.87 -17.61 14.63
C SER A 21 -7.95 -16.35 13.76
N TRP A 22 -6.88 -15.56 13.69
CA TRP A 22 -6.85 -14.36 12.86
C TRP A 22 -6.85 -14.67 11.37
N LEU A 23 -6.19 -15.75 10.93
CA LEU A 23 -6.28 -16.19 9.53
C LEU A 23 -7.70 -16.61 9.16
N GLU A 24 -8.40 -17.33 10.05
CA GLU A 24 -9.80 -17.72 9.86
C GLU A 24 -10.71 -16.49 9.73
N GLN A 25 -10.50 -15.47 10.57
CA GLN A 25 -11.25 -14.20 10.46
C GLN A 25 -11.00 -13.49 9.13
N ILE A 26 -9.75 -13.45 8.66
CA ILE A 26 -9.41 -12.85 7.36
C ILE A 26 -10.09 -13.62 6.22
N GLU A 27 -10.10 -14.95 6.28
CA GLU A 27 -10.78 -15.78 5.29
C GLU A 27 -12.29 -15.54 5.29
N GLN A 28 -12.91 -15.38 6.46
CA GLN A 28 -14.33 -15.05 6.57
C GLN A 28 -14.67 -13.67 6.01
N GLU A 29 -13.83 -12.67 6.24
CA GLU A 29 -14.07 -11.30 5.79
C GLU A 29 -13.81 -11.12 4.29
N TYR A 30 -12.73 -11.72 3.76
CA TYR A 30 -12.24 -11.49 2.39
C TYR A 30 -12.40 -12.69 1.45
N GLY A 31 -12.90 -13.82 1.96
CA GLY A 31 -13.12 -15.06 1.20
C GLY A 31 -11.86 -15.87 0.89
N THR A 32 -10.67 -15.34 1.19
CA THR A 32 -9.39 -16.02 1.03
C THR A 32 -8.35 -15.39 1.94
N VAL A 33 -7.42 -16.20 2.44
CA VAL A 33 -6.22 -15.69 3.11
C VAL A 33 -5.17 -15.28 2.07
N PRO A 34 -4.67 -14.03 2.05
CA PRO A 34 -3.54 -13.63 1.20
C PRO A 34 -2.31 -14.51 1.42
N LEU A 35 -1.60 -14.86 0.33
CA LEU A 35 -0.39 -15.70 0.39
C LEU A 35 0.65 -15.14 1.37
N ILE A 36 0.80 -13.81 1.46
CA ILE A 36 1.74 -13.18 2.39
C ILE A 36 1.46 -13.56 3.84
N PHE A 37 0.19 -13.67 4.24
CA PHE A 37 -0.19 -14.03 5.60
C PHE A 37 -0.03 -15.53 5.84
N GLN A 38 -0.32 -16.36 4.84
CA GLN A 38 -0.03 -17.80 4.90
C GLN A 38 1.47 -18.06 5.13
N ARG A 39 2.35 -17.32 4.42
CA ARG A 39 3.81 -17.44 4.59
C ARG A 39 4.30 -16.86 5.92
N MET A 40 3.75 -15.74 6.36
CA MET A 40 4.08 -15.19 7.68
C MET A 40 3.64 -16.13 8.79
N ASN A 41 2.56 -16.89 8.62
CA ASN A 41 2.08 -17.86 9.60
C ASN A 41 3.03 -19.03 9.85
N GLU A 42 3.98 -19.30 8.95
CA GLU A 42 5.09 -20.24 9.23
C GLU A 42 5.96 -19.76 10.41
N LYS A 43 5.83 -18.48 10.82
CA LYS A 43 6.38 -17.87 12.03
C LYS A 43 5.29 -17.00 12.70
N PRO A 44 4.41 -17.59 13.53
CA PRO A 44 3.21 -16.92 14.06
C PRO A 44 3.45 -15.52 14.66
N GLU A 45 4.57 -15.31 15.35
CA GLU A 45 4.91 -14.01 15.95
C GLU A 45 5.10 -12.91 14.89
N VAL A 46 5.63 -13.25 13.71
CA VAL A 46 5.78 -12.32 12.58
C VAL A 46 4.40 -11.94 12.03
N LEU A 47 3.51 -12.91 11.85
CA LEU A 47 2.15 -12.65 11.39
C LEU A 47 1.39 -11.78 12.40
N ILE A 48 1.43 -12.14 13.68
CA ILE A 48 0.75 -11.40 14.75
C ILE A 48 1.26 -9.97 14.81
N SER A 49 2.59 -9.78 14.81
CA SER A 49 3.19 -8.44 14.85
C SER A 49 2.76 -7.59 13.64
N HIS A 50 2.72 -8.20 12.45
CA HIS A 50 2.27 -7.53 11.24
C HIS A 50 0.78 -7.14 11.31
N LEU A 51 -0.08 -8.06 11.76
CA LEU A 51 -1.52 -7.83 11.85
C LEU A 51 -1.89 -6.86 12.97
N LEU A 52 -1.14 -6.82 14.08
CA LEU A 52 -1.25 -5.79 15.11
C LEU A 52 -0.97 -4.41 14.54
N TYR A 53 0.17 -4.24 13.86
CA TYR A 53 0.53 -2.97 13.23
C TYR A 53 -0.52 -2.53 12.20
N LYS A 54 -0.92 -3.45 11.30
CA LYS A 54 -1.99 -3.19 10.32
C LYS A 54 -3.29 -2.79 11.01
N GLY A 55 -3.67 -3.50 12.07
CA GLY A 55 -4.85 -3.23 12.89
C GLY A 55 -4.81 -1.83 13.49
N SER A 56 -3.73 -1.46 14.17
CA SER A 56 -3.55 -0.12 14.73
C SER A 56 -3.64 0.99 13.67
N VAL A 57 -2.99 0.82 12.52
CA VAL A 57 -3.03 1.82 11.43
C VAL A 57 -4.44 1.98 10.86
N THR A 58 -5.15 0.87 10.67
CA THR A 58 -6.47 0.89 10.00
C THR A 58 -7.63 1.21 10.94
N GLN A 59 -7.59 0.76 12.19
CA GLN A 59 -8.64 1.00 13.19
C GLN A 59 -8.59 2.41 13.78
N LEU A 60 -7.40 3.01 13.88
CA LEU A 60 -7.25 4.40 14.34
C LEU A 60 -7.48 5.43 13.22
N SER A 61 -7.59 4.97 11.98
CA SER A 61 -7.86 5.82 10.82
C SER A 61 -9.20 6.53 10.99
N GLN A 62 -9.20 7.85 10.74
CA GLN A 62 -10.43 8.66 10.68
C GLN A 62 -11.09 8.60 9.29
N LEU A 63 -10.48 7.89 8.34
CA LEU A 63 -11.03 7.70 7.00
C LEU A 63 -12.06 6.58 7.00
N GLU A 64 -13.11 6.74 6.20
CA GLU A 64 -14.09 5.68 5.99
C GLU A 64 -13.41 4.40 5.44
N PRO A 65 -13.85 3.20 5.83
CA PRO A 65 -13.26 1.94 5.37
C PRO A 65 -13.16 1.83 3.84
N LYS A 66 -14.16 2.34 3.11
CA LYS A 66 -14.14 2.42 1.64
C LYS A 66 -12.95 3.23 1.13
N VAL A 67 -12.68 4.39 1.73
CA VAL A 67 -11.60 5.29 1.34
C VAL A 67 -10.24 4.66 1.64
N VAL A 68 -10.11 3.95 2.78
CA VAL A 68 -8.88 3.21 3.12
C VAL A 68 -8.55 2.16 2.05
N GLU A 69 -9.55 1.40 1.58
CA GLU A 69 -9.34 0.41 0.52
C GLU A 69 -9.03 1.05 -0.85
N LEU A 70 -9.70 2.15 -1.21
CA LEU A 70 -9.40 2.88 -2.46
C LEU A 70 -7.95 3.42 -2.46
N ILE A 71 -7.47 3.96 -1.34
CA ILE A 71 -6.08 4.38 -1.19
C ILE A 71 -5.14 3.18 -1.31
N SER A 72 -5.46 2.08 -0.65
CA SER A 72 -4.64 0.86 -0.65
C SER A 72 -4.53 0.25 -2.05
N MET A 73 -5.65 0.21 -2.79
CA MET A 73 -5.70 -0.19 -4.20
C MET A 73 -4.86 0.73 -5.09
N ALA A 74 -4.99 2.06 -4.93
CA ALA A 74 -4.23 3.04 -5.69
C ALA A 74 -2.71 2.91 -5.45
N VAL A 75 -2.29 2.71 -4.20
CA VAL A 75 -0.90 2.43 -3.84
C VAL A 75 -0.43 1.11 -4.46
N GLY A 76 -1.24 0.06 -4.39
CA GLY A 76 -0.96 -1.21 -5.06
C GLY A 76 -0.74 -1.06 -6.58
N ALA A 77 -1.55 -0.23 -7.23
CA ALA A 77 -1.43 0.08 -8.65
C ALA A 77 -0.13 0.83 -8.96
N ALA A 78 0.19 1.88 -8.20
CA ALA A 78 1.42 2.65 -8.35
C ALA A 78 2.69 1.79 -8.14
N LEU A 79 2.63 0.82 -7.22
CA LEU A 79 3.70 -0.15 -6.94
C LEU A 79 3.69 -1.35 -7.89
N LYS A 80 2.78 -1.40 -8.88
CA LYS A 80 2.65 -2.49 -9.85
C LYS A 80 2.38 -3.86 -9.21
N CYS A 81 1.67 -3.90 -8.08
CA CYS A 81 1.25 -5.13 -7.41
C CYS A 81 -0.16 -5.55 -7.87
N SER A 82 -0.26 -6.38 -8.91
CA SER A 82 -1.56 -6.83 -9.45
C SER A 82 -2.44 -7.53 -8.42
N HIS A 83 -1.85 -8.36 -7.55
CA HIS A 83 -2.56 -9.03 -6.46
C HIS A 83 -3.13 -8.04 -5.44
N CYS A 84 -2.36 -7.01 -5.08
CA CYS A 84 -2.82 -5.97 -4.16
C CYS A 84 -3.97 -5.18 -4.78
N VAL A 85 -3.89 -4.86 -6.08
CA VAL A 85 -4.96 -4.15 -6.79
C VAL A 85 -6.25 -4.96 -6.78
N ASP A 86 -6.20 -6.24 -7.16
CA ASP A 86 -7.39 -7.09 -7.19
C ASP A 86 -8.01 -7.26 -5.79
N TYR A 87 -7.19 -7.52 -4.78
CA TYR A 87 -7.64 -7.69 -3.39
C TYR A 87 -8.32 -6.42 -2.85
N HIS A 88 -7.63 -5.28 -2.91
CA HIS A 88 -8.16 -4.02 -2.36
C HIS A 88 -9.30 -3.45 -3.21
N MET A 89 -9.35 -3.72 -4.51
CA MET A 89 -10.51 -3.37 -5.35
C MET A 89 -11.77 -4.12 -4.88
N ARG A 90 -11.69 -5.43 -4.66
CA ARG A 90 -12.83 -6.22 -4.17
C ARG A 90 -13.26 -5.79 -2.77
N ALA A 91 -12.31 -5.50 -1.89
CA ALA A 91 -12.59 -4.97 -0.55
C ALA A 91 -13.24 -3.57 -0.60
N ALA A 92 -12.81 -2.70 -1.52
CA ALA A 92 -13.45 -1.41 -1.72
C ALA A 92 -14.90 -1.59 -2.22
N GLN A 93 -15.13 -2.50 -3.17
CA GLN A 93 -16.46 -2.80 -3.71
C GLN A 93 -17.41 -3.35 -2.65
N SER A 94 -16.95 -4.27 -1.80
CA SER A 94 -17.77 -4.80 -0.69
C SER A 94 -18.14 -3.71 0.33
N LYS A 95 -17.33 -2.65 0.41
CA LYS A 95 -17.56 -1.44 1.22
C LYS A 95 -18.31 -0.32 0.46
N GLY A 96 -18.86 -0.62 -0.72
CA GLY A 96 -19.73 0.28 -1.48
C GLY A 96 -19.02 1.20 -2.47
N ALA A 97 -17.75 0.94 -2.82
CA ALA A 97 -17.08 1.69 -3.87
C ALA A 97 -17.74 1.49 -5.25
N THR A 98 -17.96 2.60 -5.93
CA THR A 98 -18.50 2.65 -7.29
C THR A 98 -17.41 2.39 -8.34
N ARG A 99 -17.84 2.09 -9.57
CA ARG A 99 -16.94 1.92 -10.70
C ARG A 99 -16.18 3.23 -11.00
N GLU A 100 -16.86 4.36 -10.82
CA GLU A 100 -16.33 5.70 -11.03
C GLU A 100 -15.23 6.02 -10.02
N GLU A 101 -15.45 5.75 -8.73
CA GLU A 101 -14.42 5.91 -7.69
C GLU A 101 -13.18 5.03 -7.94
N ILE A 102 -13.37 3.79 -8.41
CA ILE A 102 -12.25 2.91 -8.77
C ILE A 102 -11.46 3.49 -9.96
N LEU A 103 -12.16 3.94 -11.00
CA LEU A 103 -11.53 4.55 -12.17
C LEU A 103 -10.71 5.78 -11.78
N GLU A 104 -11.28 6.67 -10.96
CA GLU A 104 -10.62 7.88 -10.49
C GLU A 104 -9.37 7.55 -9.66
N ALA A 105 -9.46 6.58 -8.73
CA ALA A 105 -8.33 6.15 -7.92
C ALA A 105 -7.17 5.62 -8.79
N VAL A 106 -7.46 4.84 -9.83
CA VAL A 106 -6.44 4.33 -10.78
C VAL A 106 -5.81 5.48 -11.58
N LEU A 107 -6.60 6.43 -12.07
CA LEU A 107 -6.09 7.58 -12.81
C LEU A 107 -5.18 8.46 -11.94
N ILE A 108 -5.57 8.71 -10.68
CA ILE A 108 -4.77 9.45 -9.71
C ILE A 108 -3.45 8.71 -9.42
N ALA A 109 -3.49 7.39 -9.21
CA ALA A 109 -2.29 6.58 -9.02
C ALA A 109 -1.33 6.70 -10.22
N GLY A 110 -1.84 6.61 -11.44
CA GLY A 110 -1.06 6.76 -12.67
C GLY A 110 -0.42 8.14 -12.82
N LEU A 111 -1.19 9.20 -12.53
CA LEU A 111 -0.69 10.58 -12.55
C LEU A 111 0.52 10.76 -11.61
N LEU A 112 0.39 10.29 -10.36
CA LEU A 112 1.42 10.44 -9.33
C LEU A 112 2.64 9.56 -9.61
N ALA A 113 2.43 8.33 -10.09
CA ALA A 113 3.54 7.46 -10.51
C ALA A 113 4.35 8.09 -11.65
N ASN A 114 3.69 8.68 -12.66
CA ASN A 114 4.36 9.41 -13.72
C ASN A 114 5.12 10.63 -13.19
N ALA A 115 4.49 11.43 -12.33
CA ALA A 115 5.13 12.59 -11.73
C ALA A 115 6.38 12.22 -10.92
N ALA A 116 6.35 11.11 -10.18
CA ALA A 116 7.48 10.61 -9.42
C ALA A 116 8.68 10.26 -10.32
N VAL A 117 8.42 9.59 -11.45
CA VAL A 117 9.47 9.28 -12.45
C VAL A 117 10.11 10.56 -12.99
N LEU A 118 9.31 11.54 -13.40
CA LEU A 118 9.82 12.80 -13.94
C LEU A 118 10.62 13.57 -12.89
N ALA A 119 10.09 13.68 -11.68
CA ALA A 119 10.71 14.45 -10.61
C ALA A 119 12.05 13.83 -10.15
N ASP A 120 12.13 12.51 -10.04
CA ASP A 120 13.36 11.82 -9.66
C ASP A 120 14.41 11.90 -10.79
N ALA A 121 14.02 11.53 -12.01
CA ALA A 121 14.93 11.53 -13.16
C ALA A 121 15.51 12.92 -13.44
N TYR A 122 14.72 13.99 -13.39
CA TYR A 122 15.23 15.34 -13.60
C TYR A 122 16.20 15.79 -12.50
N ARG A 123 16.03 15.37 -11.25
CA ARG A 123 17.01 15.67 -10.19
C ARG A 123 18.33 14.95 -10.42
N VAL A 124 18.30 13.69 -10.88
CA VAL A 124 19.50 12.96 -11.24
C VAL A 124 20.21 13.66 -12.40
N VAL A 125 19.50 13.92 -13.50
CA VAL A 125 20.07 14.59 -14.70
C VAL A 125 20.63 15.98 -14.36
N ASN A 126 19.95 16.76 -13.52
CA ASN A 126 20.40 18.11 -13.15
C ASN A 126 21.48 18.11 -12.06
N GLY A 127 21.47 17.13 -11.16
CA GLY A 127 22.39 17.05 -10.02
C GLY A 127 23.71 16.37 -10.31
N SER A 128 23.79 15.52 -11.35
CA SER A 128 25.03 14.85 -11.75
C SER A 128 25.91 15.68 -12.71
N CYS A 129 25.54 16.93 -13.03
CA CYS A 129 26.26 17.78 -13.98
C CYS A 129 26.75 19.10 -13.34
N ASP A 130 28.05 19.20 -13.04
CA ASP A 130 28.72 20.49 -12.76
C ASP A 130 29.10 21.26 -14.05
N ALA A 131 28.68 20.79 -15.23
CA ALA A 131 28.86 21.52 -16.47
C ALA A 131 27.73 21.23 -17.48
N SER A 132 26.96 22.27 -17.81
CA SER A 132 26.15 22.41 -19.02
C SER A 132 25.22 21.22 -19.37
N CYS A 133 24.20 20.97 -18.56
CA CYS A 133 23.09 20.09 -18.93
C CYS A 133 21.84 20.93 -19.26
N ASP A 134 21.92 21.71 -20.35
CA ASP A 134 20.70 22.10 -21.07
C ASP A 134 20.04 20.81 -21.57
N LEU A 135 18.72 20.66 -21.36
CA LEU A 135 17.89 19.48 -21.72
C LEU A 135 17.99 19.02 -23.18
N SER A 136 18.79 19.68 -24.00
CA SER A 136 19.07 19.41 -25.40
C SER A 136 20.36 18.64 -25.66
N GLY A 137 21.05 18.09 -24.66
CA GLY A 137 22.23 17.22 -24.85
C GLY A 137 23.37 17.85 -25.68
N VAL A 138 23.29 19.16 -25.92
CA VAL A 138 24.21 19.97 -26.69
C VAL A 138 24.30 21.29 -25.94
N PRO A 139 25.50 21.74 -25.55
CA PRO A 139 25.67 23.02 -24.88
C PRO A 139 25.07 24.12 -25.76
N LYS A 140 24.12 24.92 -25.25
CA LYS A 140 23.78 26.18 -25.91
C LYS A 140 25.05 27.00 -25.94
N LYS A 141 25.61 27.22 -27.13
CA LYS A 141 26.65 28.24 -27.33
C LYS A 141 26.14 29.52 -26.71
N GLN A 142 26.85 30.02 -25.70
CA GLN A 142 26.61 31.34 -25.13
C GLN A 142 26.57 32.36 -26.29
N GLN A 143 25.38 32.90 -26.57
CA GLN A 143 25.25 34.05 -27.45
C GLN A 143 25.88 35.23 -26.72
N LYS A 144 27.12 35.55 -27.08
CA LYS A 144 27.74 36.83 -26.74
C LYS A 144 26.98 37.93 -27.49
N ILE A 145 26.44 38.88 -26.73
CA ILE A 145 26.03 40.20 -27.20
C ILE A 145 27.29 40.99 -27.55
#